data_AF-A0A800A8B7-F1
#
_entry.id   AF-A0A800A8B7-F1
#
_cell.length_a   1.000
_cell.length_b   1.000
_cell.length_c   1.000
_cell.angle_alpha   90.00
_cell.angle_beta   90.00
_cell.angle_gamma   90.00
#
_symmetry.space_group_name_H-M   'P 1'
#
loop_
_entity.id
_entity.type
_entity.pdbx_description
1 polymer ?
#
loop_
_entity_poly.entity_id
_entity_poly.type
_entity_poly.pdbx_seq_one_letter_code
_entity_poly.pdbx_strand_id
1 'polypeptide(L)'
;MSRPVLIRAALFLATTVAAWGVLSVGTTPTVGPLAPGQLSPQTFEAESAASVVDVEETERLRQEARDAVPPVRQTDSEIESLVLASVNAVFDDIEALVIGDPPDTPTTTLPELPTTTTALPPEEGSTTTTLEPLPAQLVGIVYIDVDGDQEFRPDAEGDRVDRGLERVTVQVQTGDESFTIATGPGGVFSAEVPPGPVLVIVDDGDPEIPEGFFVDTDNLAQIVECVSGEQCFAAPIGFQVNLRSAEEVESAIAAKYPLPGNTISFLVAAAADDVIRVALDEPLHLPTIRQAALQRVLEEFGRRIAPDQLQEARARQRTNPPLVFHRDTGQDEEGGRAAGEVVATFLQANYLINEGDWADEQDKAAEQVPPVVVEYTAGQVIVREGEVLTQLHIDAINQTVSIATRVQAEGGLLAVAAILVGLLGLYLARFRPEFWARPRMVALLGILIVLAAAAVRGPWPFRRRLAGISSPRWPSVSWRRSSSTPGSLCCWPWRWASSPRWAPW
;
A
#
# COMPACT_ATOMS: atom_id res chain seq x y z
N MET A 1 -51.03 25.96 -60.57
CA MET A 1 -51.71 27.19 -60.11
C MET A 1 -51.44 28.32 -61.09
N SER A 2 -52.45 29.08 -61.51
CA SER A 2 -52.22 30.26 -62.36
C SER A 2 -51.51 31.34 -61.55
N ARG A 3 -50.53 32.04 -62.15
CA ARG A 3 -49.79 33.17 -61.54
C ARG A 3 -50.66 34.14 -60.69
N PRO A 4 -51.89 34.52 -61.08
CA PRO A 4 -52.73 35.39 -60.25
C PRO A 4 -53.24 34.75 -58.94
N VAL A 5 -53.40 33.43 -58.86
CA VAL A 5 -53.83 32.74 -57.63
C VAL A 5 -52.71 32.70 -56.59
N LEU A 6 -51.47 32.45 -57.04
CA LEU A 6 -50.28 32.44 -56.19
C LEU A 6 -50.01 33.81 -55.56
N ILE A 7 -50.15 34.89 -56.35
CA ILE A 7 -49.96 36.27 -55.85
C ILE A 7 -50.99 36.62 -54.76
N ARG A 8 -52.22 36.13 -54.88
CA ARG A 8 -53.29 36.38 -53.89
C ARG A 8 -53.07 35.61 -52.61
N ALA A 9 -52.71 34.33 -52.70
CA ALA A 9 -52.36 33.53 -51.53
C ALA A 9 -51.16 34.12 -50.78
N ALA A 10 -50.16 34.62 -51.52
CA ALA A 10 -49.00 35.30 -50.94
C ALA A 10 -49.38 36.61 -50.21
N LEU A 11 -50.32 37.40 -50.76
CA LEU A 11 -50.80 38.62 -50.11
C LEU A 11 -51.53 38.31 -48.79
N PHE A 12 -52.41 37.30 -48.77
CA PHE A 12 -53.10 36.90 -47.55
C PHE A 12 -52.13 36.35 -46.49
N LEU A 13 -51.19 35.48 -46.89
CA LEU A 13 -50.13 34.99 -46.01
C LEU A 13 -49.30 36.16 -45.45
N ALA A 14 -48.88 37.10 -46.29
CA ALA A 14 -48.13 38.28 -45.87
C ALA A 14 -48.92 39.14 -44.89
N THR A 15 -50.24 39.31 -45.09
CA THR A 15 -51.08 40.08 -44.16
C THR A 15 -51.28 39.37 -42.83
N THR A 16 -51.42 38.04 -42.82
CA THR A 16 -51.51 37.25 -41.58
C THR A 16 -50.21 37.32 -40.80
N VAL A 17 -49.07 37.14 -41.47
CA VAL A 17 -47.74 37.22 -40.83
C VAL A 17 -47.45 38.63 -40.33
N ALA A 18 -47.77 39.67 -41.12
CA ALA A 18 -47.58 41.05 -40.71
C ALA A 18 -48.49 41.43 -39.53
N ALA A 19 -49.76 41.05 -39.56
CA ALA A 19 -50.69 41.30 -38.46
C ALA A 19 -50.26 40.56 -37.18
N TRP A 20 -49.81 39.30 -37.31
CA TRP A 20 -49.26 38.57 -36.18
C TRP A 20 -47.98 39.21 -35.64
N GLY A 21 -47.02 39.54 -36.51
CA GLY A 21 -45.77 40.19 -36.10
C GLY A 21 -46.05 41.47 -35.32
N VAL A 22 -46.94 42.33 -35.81
CA VAL A 22 -47.38 43.53 -35.09
C VAL A 22 -48.02 43.18 -33.75
N LEU A 23 -48.82 42.11 -33.68
CA LEU A 23 -49.46 41.61 -32.46
C LEU A 23 -48.53 40.76 -31.55
N SER A 24 -47.29 40.51 -31.94
CA SER A 24 -46.29 39.82 -31.12
C SER A 24 -45.26 40.81 -30.55
N VAL A 25 -45.03 41.96 -31.20
CA VAL A 25 -44.16 43.01 -30.65
C VAL A 25 -44.62 43.41 -29.24
N GLY A 26 -43.70 43.32 -28.26
CA GLY A 26 -43.91 43.66 -26.86
C GLY A 26 -44.24 42.49 -25.91
N THR A 27 -44.25 41.25 -26.38
CA THR A 27 -44.49 40.06 -25.53
C THR A 27 -43.20 39.40 -25.01
N THR A 28 -42.03 40.02 -25.22
CA THR A 28 -40.73 39.49 -24.79
C THR A 28 -40.76 39.02 -23.33
N PRO A 29 -40.25 37.82 -23.03
CA PRO A 29 -40.22 37.30 -21.67
C PRO A 29 -39.52 38.31 -20.75
N THR A 30 -40.18 38.68 -19.67
CA THR A 30 -39.69 39.65 -18.69
C THR A 30 -38.55 39.09 -17.84
N VAL A 31 -38.31 37.77 -17.90
CA VAL A 31 -37.33 37.06 -17.08
C VAL A 31 -36.36 36.34 -18.01
N GLY A 32 -35.08 36.71 -17.95
CA GLY A 32 -34.00 35.99 -18.62
C GLY A 32 -33.67 34.67 -17.92
N PRO A 33 -32.77 33.83 -18.47
CA PRO A 33 -32.33 32.62 -17.78
C PRO A 33 -31.76 32.97 -16.41
N LEU A 34 -32.31 32.37 -15.35
CA LEU A 34 -31.84 32.55 -13.98
C LEU A 34 -30.57 31.72 -13.79
N ALA A 35 -29.55 32.31 -13.17
CA ALA A 35 -28.30 31.65 -12.83
C ALA A 35 -28.07 31.67 -11.31
N PRO A 36 -27.46 30.62 -10.73
CA PRO A 36 -27.09 30.61 -9.32
C PRO A 36 -26.14 31.76 -9.00
N GLY A 37 -26.29 32.38 -7.83
CA GLY A 37 -25.46 33.50 -7.38
C GLY A 37 -25.85 34.87 -7.95
N GLN A 38 -26.81 34.94 -8.88
CA GLN A 38 -27.33 36.21 -9.37
C GLN A 38 -28.32 36.82 -8.35
N LEU A 39 -28.35 38.14 -8.23
CA LEU A 39 -29.41 38.85 -7.51
C LEU A 39 -30.76 38.69 -8.22
N SER A 40 -31.80 38.34 -7.47
CA SER A 40 -33.14 38.15 -8.01
C SER A 40 -33.68 39.46 -8.57
N PRO A 41 -34.08 39.51 -9.86
CA PRO A 41 -34.56 40.73 -10.50
C PRO A 41 -35.97 41.16 -10.03
N GLN A 42 -36.70 40.26 -9.37
CA GLN A 42 -38.03 40.51 -8.82
C GLN A 42 -38.33 39.49 -7.72
N THR A 43 -39.38 39.73 -6.94
CA THR A 43 -39.89 38.73 -6.00
C THR A 43 -40.59 37.61 -6.77
N PHE A 44 -40.21 36.37 -6.51
CA PHE A 44 -40.89 35.18 -7.04
C PHE A 44 -41.68 34.50 -5.93
N GLU A 45 -42.93 34.17 -6.22
CA GLU A 45 -43.85 33.45 -5.35
C GLU A 45 -44.30 32.18 -6.06
N ALA A 46 -44.50 31.09 -5.31
CA ALA A 46 -44.93 29.82 -5.86
C ALA A 46 -46.38 29.92 -6.36
N GLU A 47 -46.63 29.71 -7.66
CA GLU A 47 -48.00 29.74 -8.22
C GLU A 47 -48.80 28.48 -7.87
N SER A 48 -48.09 27.38 -7.58
CA SER A 48 -48.65 26.07 -7.26
C SER A 48 -47.81 25.38 -6.18
N ALA A 49 -48.41 24.40 -5.50
CA ALA A 49 -47.69 23.59 -4.53
C ALA A 49 -46.76 22.60 -5.23
N ALA A 50 -45.51 22.50 -4.77
CA ALA A 50 -44.54 21.54 -5.30
C ALA A 50 -43.54 21.14 -4.21
N SER A 51 -43.08 19.90 -4.30
CA SER A 51 -42.00 19.36 -3.49
C SER A 51 -40.70 19.43 -4.28
N VAL A 52 -39.76 20.26 -3.83
CA VAL A 52 -38.52 20.53 -4.55
C VAL A 52 -37.36 19.92 -3.76
N VAL A 53 -36.51 19.17 -4.44
CA VAL A 53 -35.33 18.55 -3.81
C VAL A 53 -34.25 19.62 -3.63
N ASP A 54 -33.76 19.78 -2.40
CA ASP A 54 -32.57 20.56 -2.10
C ASP A 54 -31.33 19.73 -2.39
N VAL A 55 -30.81 19.87 -3.61
CA VAL A 55 -29.63 19.13 -4.07
C VAL A 55 -28.38 19.52 -3.27
N GLU A 56 -28.24 20.78 -2.88
CA GLU A 56 -27.05 21.26 -2.16
C GLU A 56 -26.99 20.66 -0.75
N GLU A 57 -28.11 20.72 -0.03
CA GLU A 57 -28.21 20.13 1.31
C GLU A 57 -28.11 18.59 1.25
N THR A 58 -28.71 17.96 0.23
CA THR A 58 -28.59 16.51 0.03
C THR A 58 -27.13 16.09 -0.20
N GLU A 59 -26.40 16.78 -1.07
CA GLU A 59 -24.99 16.49 -1.33
C GLU A 59 -24.10 16.78 -0.11
N ARG A 60 -24.41 17.83 0.67
CA ARG A 60 -23.73 18.09 1.95
C ARG A 60 -23.88 16.92 2.91
N LEU A 61 -25.10 16.42 3.10
CA LEU A 61 -25.38 15.27 3.95
C LEU A 61 -24.75 13.98 3.42
N ARG A 62 -24.71 13.79 2.09
CA ARG A 62 -23.99 12.68 1.46
C ARG A 62 -22.50 12.74 1.75
N GLN A 63 -21.89 13.93 1.66
CA GLN A 63 -20.48 14.10 1.98
C GLN A 63 -20.21 13.84 3.47
N GLU A 64 -21.06 14.35 4.37
CA GLU A 64 -20.94 14.06 5.80
C GLU A 64 -21.08 12.56 6.10
N ALA A 65 -21.96 11.86 5.38
CA ALA A 65 -22.09 10.41 5.49
C ALA A 65 -20.82 9.68 5.01
N ARG A 66 -20.20 10.11 3.89
CA ARG A 66 -18.91 9.59 3.42
C ARG A 66 -17.81 9.80 4.45
N ASP A 67 -17.68 11.02 4.95
CA ASP A 67 -16.62 11.41 5.89
C ASP A 67 -16.77 10.71 7.25
N ALA A 68 -17.99 10.32 7.62
CA ALA A 68 -18.28 9.56 8.83
C ALA A 68 -17.95 8.07 8.73
N VAL A 69 -17.71 7.51 7.52
CA VAL A 69 -17.41 6.09 7.35
C VAL A 69 -15.98 5.80 7.86
N PRO A 70 -15.81 4.91 8.85
CA PRO A 70 -14.48 4.54 9.34
C PRO A 70 -13.68 3.78 8.26
N PRO A 71 -12.34 3.90 8.23
CA PRO A 71 -11.50 3.17 7.29
C PRO A 71 -11.71 1.67 7.38
N VAL A 72 -11.97 1.03 6.24
CA VAL A 72 -11.99 -0.43 6.14
C VAL A 72 -10.56 -0.93 6.08
N ARG A 73 -10.21 -1.83 7.00
CA ARG A 73 -8.86 -2.39 7.09
C ARG A 73 -8.86 -3.87 6.74
N GLN A 74 -7.77 -4.32 6.13
CA GLN A 74 -7.55 -5.70 5.72
C GLN A 74 -6.11 -6.13 6.06
N THR A 75 -5.93 -7.44 6.24
CA THR A 75 -4.61 -8.06 6.40
C THR A 75 -3.87 -8.09 5.07
N ASP A 76 -2.62 -7.63 5.07
CA ASP A 76 -1.72 -7.63 3.93
C ASP A 76 -0.77 -8.83 3.99
N SER A 77 -1.00 -9.83 3.14
CA SER A 77 -0.21 -11.05 3.08
C SER A 77 1.20 -10.86 2.50
N GLU A 78 1.43 -9.80 1.72
CA GLU A 78 2.75 -9.51 1.16
C GLU A 78 3.69 -9.04 2.26
N ILE A 79 3.21 -8.17 3.16
CA ILE A 79 3.96 -7.75 4.34
C ILE A 79 4.28 -8.93 5.25
N GLU A 80 3.32 -9.82 5.48
CA GLU A 80 3.56 -11.02 6.30
C GLU A 80 4.68 -11.89 5.73
N SER A 81 4.65 -12.11 4.41
CA SER A 81 5.67 -12.89 3.69
C SER A 81 7.05 -12.21 3.73
N LEU A 82 7.09 -10.89 3.55
CA LEU A 82 8.31 -10.09 3.59
C LEU A 82 8.99 -10.15 4.98
N VAL A 83 8.22 -10.05 6.05
CA VAL A 83 8.76 -10.11 7.42
C VAL A 83 9.27 -11.50 7.75
N LEU A 84 8.54 -12.56 7.39
CA LEU A 84 9.01 -13.94 7.57
C LEU A 84 10.32 -14.20 6.79
N ALA A 85 10.42 -13.69 5.56
CA ALA A 85 11.64 -13.77 4.76
C ALA A 85 12.79 -13.00 5.40
N SER A 86 12.53 -11.81 5.93
CA SER A 86 13.55 -10.99 6.62
C SER A 86 14.08 -11.66 7.87
N VAL A 87 13.21 -12.29 8.66
CA VAL A 87 13.61 -13.04 9.86
C VAL A 87 14.46 -14.25 9.47
N ASN A 88 14.05 -15.05 8.47
CA ASN A 88 14.84 -16.18 7.99
C ASN A 88 16.22 -15.76 7.47
N ALA A 89 16.29 -14.68 6.70
CA ALA A 89 17.54 -14.20 6.11
C ALA A 89 18.63 -13.89 7.15
N VAL A 90 18.26 -13.44 8.36
CA VAL A 90 19.23 -13.23 9.45
C VAL A 90 19.87 -14.54 9.87
N PHE A 91 19.08 -15.58 10.10
CA PHE A 91 19.60 -16.88 10.53
C PHE A 91 20.39 -17.55 9.41
N ASP A 92 19.86 -17.54 8.18
CA ASP A 92 20.52 -18.16 7.02
C ASP A 92 21.88 -17.49 6.74
N ASP A 93 21.98 -16.15 6.87
CA ASP A 93 23.27 -15.46 6.70
C ASP A 93 24.25 -15.80 7.83
N ILE A 94 23.80 -15.88 9.08
CA ILE A 94 24.66 -16.25 10.21
C ILE A 94 25.22 -17.66 10.00
N GLU A 95 24.36 -18.63 9.70
CA GLU A 95 24.77 -20.02 9.41
C GLU A 95 25.82 -20.07 8.28
N ALA A 96 25.60 -19.31 7.20
CA ALA A 96 26.52 -19.27 6.06
C ALA A 96 27.86 -18.56 6.36
N LEU A 97 27.87 -17.57 7.26
CA LEU A 97 29.05 -16.76 7.57
C LEU A 97 29.95 -17.38 8.63
N VAL A 98 29.41 -18.23 9.50
CA VAL A 98 30.18 -18.82 10.62
C VAL A 98 31.27 -19.78 10.14
N ILE A 99 31.02 -20.50 9.05
CA ILE A 99 32.00 -21.41 8.45
C ILE A 99 33.06 -20.59 7.69
N GLY A 100 34.32 -20.89 7.96
CA GLY A 100 35.48 -20.31 7.30
C GLY A 100 35.54 -20.66 5.81
N ASP A 101 36.17 -19.79 5.03
CA ASP A 101 36.57 -20.19 3.67
C ASP A 101 37.56 -21.37 3.79
N PRO A 102 37.50 -22.37 2.88
CA PRO A 102 38.46 -23.47 2.91
C PRO A 102 39.88 -22.89 2.89
N PRO A 103 40.80 -23.40 3.72
CA PRO A 103 42.16 -22.88 3.74
C PRO A 103 42.74 -22.90 2.33
N ASP A 104 43.40 -21.80 1.93
CA ASP A 104 44.14 -21.72 0.68
C ASP A 104 45.04 -22.95 0.61
N THR A 105 44.73 -23.91 -0.27
CA THR A 105 45.47 -25.17 -0.35
C THR A 105 46.92 -24.81 -0.64
N PRO A 106 47.86 -24.92 0.33
CA PRO A 106 49.25 -24.81 -0.05
C PRO A 106 49.51 -25.94 -1.04
N THR A 107 50.27 -25.66 -2.09
CA THR A 107 50.86 -26.71 -2.93
C THR A 107 51.93 -27.42 -2.08
N THR A 108 51.52 -28.10 -1.02
CA THR A 108 52.36 -28.98 -0.24
C THR A 108 52.39 -30.30 -1.00
N THR A 109 53.57 -30.63 -1.51
CA THR A 109 53.84 -31.91 -2.15
C THR A 109 53.56 -33.01 -1.13
N LEU A 110 52.61 -33.91 -1.43
CA LEU A 110 52.37 -35.13 -0.64
C LEU A 110 53.70 -35.84 -0.36
N PRO A 111 53.93 -36.36 0.85
CA PRO A 111 55.16 -37.07 1.16
C PRO A 111 55.33 -38.28 0.22
N GLU A 112 56.43 -38.31 -0.53
CA GLU A 112 56.78 -39.43 -1.40
C GLU A 112 57.53 -40.50 -0.59
N LEU A 113 57.17 -41.78 -0.80
CA LEU A 113 57.90 -42.92 -0.23
C LEU A 113 59.39 -42.85 -0.65
N PRO A 114 60.33 -43.17 0.25
CA PRO A 114 61.75 -43.09 -0.07
C PRO A 114 62.11 -44.04 -1.22
N THR A 115 62.48 -43.48 -2.39
CA THR A 115 63.07 -44.28 -3.48
C THR A 115 64.37 -44.90 -3.01
N THR A 116 64.38 -46.23 -2.85
CA THR A 116 65.58 -46.97 -2.46
C THR A 116 66.52 -47.07 -3.68
N THR A 117 67.31 -46.02 -3.93
CA THR A 117 68.50 -46.12 -4.80
C THR A 117 69.72 -46.29 -3.91
N THR A 118 69.89 -47.49 -3.35
CA THR A 118 71.14 -47.92 -2.72
C THR A 118 71.78 -48.96 -3.62
N ALA A 119 72.70 -48.51 -4.47
CA ALA A 119 73.66 -49.38 -5.14
C ALA A 119 74.67 -49.88 -4.09
N LEU A 120 74.41 -51.03 -3.48
CA LEU A 120 75.41 -51.77 -2.70
C LEU A 120 76.27 -52.65 -3.64
N PRO A 121 77.59 -52.73 -3.45
CA PRO A 121 78.43 -53.67 -4.18
C PRO A 121 78.11 -55.12 -3.78
N PRO A 122 78.40 -56.11 -4.64
CA PRO A 122 78.07 -57.50 -4.35
C PRO A 122 79.01 -58.06 -3.28
N GLU A 123 78.48 -58.33 -2.07
CA GLU A 123 79.13 -59.24 -1.13
C GLU A 123 78.69 -60.67 -1.42
N GLU A 124 79.70 -61.53 -1.65
CA GLU A 124 79.53 -62.96 -1.85
C GLU A 124 79.13 -63.67 -0.54
N GLY A 125 78.19 -64.61 -0.67
CA GLY A 125 78.23 -65.86 0.07
C GLY A 125 77.68 -65.85 1.50
N SER A 126 76.37 -66.05 1.64
CA SER A 126 75.83 -66.90 2.71
C SER A 126 74.42 -67.39 2.33
N THR A 127 74.25 -68.71 2.23
CA THR A 127 72.92 -69.34 2.12
C THR A 127 72.23 -69.28 3.48
N THR A 128 71.55 -68.17 3.74
CA THR A 128 70.57 -68.07 4.82
C THR A 128 69.22 -68.47 4.24
N THR A 129 68.51 -69.40 4.88
CA THR A 129 67.10 -69.68 4.59
C THR A 129 66.31 -68.38 4.76
N THR A 130 65.95 -67.74 3.66
CA THR A 130 65.09 -66.55 3.65
C THR A 130 63.69 -66.98 4.08
N LEU A 131 63.36 -66.75 5.34
CA LEU A 131 61.98 -66.78 5.82
C LEU A 131 61.24 -65.64 5.14
N GLU A 132 60.08 -65.91 4.54
CA GLU A 132 59.20 -64.84 4.06
C GLU A 132 58.88 -63.90 5.23
N PRO A 133 59.05 -62.57 5.07
CA PRO A 133 58.73 -61.64 6.12
C PRO A 133 57.25 -61.71 6.47
N LEU A 134 56.94 -61.73 7.76
CA LEU A 134 55.56 -61.69 8.24
C LEU A 134 54.99 -60.28 7.98
N PRO A 135 53.72 -60.16 7.56
CA PRO A 135 53.08 -58.86 7.41
C PRO A 135 53.06 -58.11 8.75
N ALA A 136 53.21 -56.80 8.68
CA ALA A 136 52.99 -55.90 9.80
C ALA A 136 51.50 -55.51 9.86
N GLN A 137 51.04 -55.12 11.05
CA GLN A 137 49.67 -54.66 11.25
C GLN A 137 49.67 -53.13 11.41
N LEU A 138 49.19 -52.40 10.41
CA LEU A 138 48.96 -50.96 10.49
C LEU A 138 47.66 -50.70 11.25
N VAL A 139 47.71 -49.80 12.24
CA VAL A 139 46.54 -49.35 13.00
C VAL A 139 46.57 -47.83 13.12
N GLY A 140 45.43 -47.18 12.95
CA GLY A 140 45.30 -45.73 13.19
C GLY A 140 43.86 -45.33 13.45
N ILE A 141 43.64 -44.04 13.67
CA ILE A 141 42.33 -43.47 13.95
C ILE A 141 42.13 -42.16 13.21
N VAL A 142 40.92 -41.97 12.69
CA VAL A 142 40.43 -40.71 12.15
C VAL A 142 39.29 -40.23 13.04
N TYR A 143 39.29 -38.96 13.44
CA TYR A 143 38.34 -38.43 14.40
C TYR A 143 38.03 -36.94 14.17
N ILE A 144 36.95 -36.47 14.78
CA ILE A 144 36.58 -35.06 14.89
C ILE A 144 37.28 -34.49 16.12
N ASP A 145 38.19 -33.56 15.89
CA ASP A 145 38.96 -32.82 16.90
C ASP A 145 38.15 -31.60 17.33
N VAL A 146 37.44 -31.73 18.45
CA VAL A 146 36.46 -30.73 18.89
C VAL A 146 37.12 -29.57 19.61
N ASP A 147 38.20 -29.82 20.36
CA ASP A 147 38.93 -28.80 21.12
C ASP A 147 40.13 -28.21 20.35
N GLY A 148 40.47 -28.80 19.19
CA GLY A 148 41.51 -28.33 18.29
C GLY A 148 42.93 -28.59 18.78
N ASP A 149 43.09 -29.52 19.74
CA ASP A 149 44.37 -29.79 20.37
C ASP A 149 45.17 -30.93 19.73
N GLN A 150 44.61 -31.56 18.68
CA GLN A 150 45.19 -32.66 17.91
C GLN A 150 45.46 -33.92 18.75
N GLU A 151 44.82 -34.07 19.90
CA GLU A 151 44.87 -35.29 20.71
C GLU A 151 43.50 -35.95 20.82
N PHE A 152 43.36 -37.18 20.34
CA PHE A 152 42.10 -37.91 20.44
C PHE A 152 41.71 -38.23 21.89
N ARG A 153 40.66 -37.57 22.41
CA ARG A 153 40.14 -37.74 23.77
C ARG A 153 38.66 -38.15 23.80
N PRO A 154 38.34 -39.45 23.64
CA PRO A 154 36.96 -39.94 23.63
C PRO A 154 36.31 -39.99 25.03
N ASP A 155 37.12 -39.99 26.10
CA ASP A 155 36.68 -40.15 27.49
C ASP A 155 36.89 -38.88 28.34
N ALA A 156 37.02 -37.70 27.71
CA ALA A 156 37.24 -36.45 28.44
C ALA A 156 36.08 -36.13 29.40
N GLU A 157 36.39 -35.66 30.61
CA GLU A 157 35.40 -35.23 31.59
C GLU A 157 35.12 -33.71 31.44
N GLY A 158 33.87 -33.34 31.14
CA GLY A 158 33.38 -31.96 31.25
C GLY A 158 33.34 -31.14 29.96
N ASP A 159 34.06 -31.55 28.92
CA ASP A 159 34.04 -30.94 27.58
C ASP A 159 33.33 -31.86 26.57
N ARG A 160 33.07 -31.35 25.36
CA ARG A 160 32.66 -32.20 24.24
C ARG A 160 33.79 -33.16 23.92
N VAL A 161 33.49 -34.45 23.91
CA VAL A 161 34.48 -35.50 23.63
C VAL A 161 34.74 -35.61 22.14
N ASP A 162 35.97 -35.98 21.79
CA ASP A 162 36.31 -36.30 20.41
C ASP A 162 35.59 -37.55 19.95
N ARG A 163 35.16 -37.52 18.68
CA ARG A 163 34.40 -38.61 18.08
C ARG A 163 35.16 -39.20 16.91
N GLY A 164 35.40 -40.50 16.94
CA GLY A 164 35.96 -41.22 15.79
C GLY A 164 35.01 -41.17 14.58
N LEU A 165 35.56 -40.84 13.40
CA LEU A 165 34.83 -40.77 12.14
C LEU A 165 34.80 -42.15 11.48
N GLU A 166 33.63 -42.76 11.42
CA GLU A 166 33.44 -44.07 10.80
C GLU A 166 33.23 -43.94 9.29
N ARG A 167 33.60 -44.99 8.53
CA ARG A 167 33.37 -45.13 7.09
C ARG A 167 34.14 -44.15 6.20
N VAL A 168 35.07 -43.38 6.76
CA VAL A 168 35.98 -42.50 6.03
C VAL A 168 36.99 -43.32 5.23
N THR A 169 37.21 -42.92 3.98
CA THR A 169 38.16 -43.55 3.06
C THR A 169 39.60 -43.18 3.40
N VAL A 170 40.42 -44.21 3.62
CA VAL A 170 41.86 -44.09 3.87
C VAL A 170 42.60 -44.86 2.77
N GLN A 171 43.46 -44.17 2.03
CA GLN A 171 44.35 -44.75 1.04
C GLN A 171 45.68 -45.13 1.72
N VAL A 172 46.09 -46.38 1.53
CA VAL A 172 47.36 -46.91 2.04
C VAL A 172 48.22 -47.28 0.84
N GLN A 173 49.46 -46.78 0.80
CA GLN A 173 50.43 -47.05 -0.24
C GLN A 173 51.69 -47.69 0.35
N THR A 174 52.10 -48.82 -0.23
CA THR A 174 53.25 -49.63 0.18
C THR A 174 54.11 -49.92 -1.05
N GLY A 175 55.28 -49.29 -1.16
CA GLY A 175 56.08 -49.35 -2.38
C GLY A 175 55.30 -48.85 -3.60
N ASP A 176 55.10 -49.73 -4.59
CA ASP A 176 54.36 -49.43 -5.83
C ASP A 176 52.86 -49.83 -5.76
N GLU A 177 52.43 -50.48 -4.68
CA GLU A 177 51.04 -50.91 -4.50
C GLU A 177 50.26 -49.90 -3.66
N SER A 178 49.01 -49.64 -4.03
CA SER A 178 48.07 -48.84 -3.23
C SER A 178 46.71 -49.51 -3.15
N PHE A 179 46.06 -49.36 -2.00
CA PHE A 179 44.72 -49.87 -1.75
C PHE A 179 43.96 -48.92 -0.81
N THR A 180 42.63 -49.01 -0.80
CA THR A 180 41.78 -48.20 0.06
C THR A 180 41.12 -49.07 1.12
N ILE A 181 41.02 -48.52 2.32
CA ILE A 181 40.29 -49.08 3.46
C ILE A 181 39.31 -48.03 3.99
N ALA A 182 38.29 -48.47 4.71
CA ALA A 182 37.36 -47.57 5.39
C ALA A 182 37.57 -47.66 6.90
N THR A 183 37.41 -46.55 7.62
CA THR A 183 37.44 -46.55 9.08
C THR A 183 36.25 -47.34 9.65
N GLY A 184 36.52 -48.13 10.68
CA GLY A 184 35.54 -48.93 11.40
C GLY A 184 34.91 -48.18 12.58
N PRO A 185 34.26 -48.92 13.51
CA PRO A 185 33.64 -48.33 14.70
C PRO A 185 34.62 -47.49 15.52
N GLY A 186 34.20 -46.29 15.92
CA GLY A 186 35.06 -45.35 16.65
C GLY A 186 36.22 -44.79 15.82
N GLY A 187 36.12 -44.81 14.49
CA GLY A 187 37.08 -44.19 13.57
C GLY A 187 38.39 -44.95 13.38
N VAL A 188 38.50 -46.16 13.93
CA VAL A 188 39.72 -46.98 13.86
C VAL A 188 39.84 -47.65 12.50
N PHE A 189 40.99 -47.54 11.85
CA PHE A 189 41.32 -48.31 10.65
C PHE A 189 42.46 -49.29 10.93
N SER A 190 42.46 -50.41 10.20
CA SER A 190 43.45 -51.46 10.38
C SER A 190 43.67 -52.22 9.07
N ALA A 191 44.94 -52.44 8.71
CA ALA A 191 45.32 -53.17 7.50
C ALA A 191 46.61 -53.98 7.68
N GLU A 192 46.70 -55.13 7.00
CA GLU A 192 47.94 -55.90 6.90
C GLU A 192 48.81 -55.29 5.79
N VAL A 193 50.05 -54.92 6.11
CA VAL A 193 50.99 -54.26 5.19
C VAL A 193 52.35 -54.96 5.17
N PRO A 194 53.07 -54.98 4.03
CA PRO A 194 54.47 -55.42 4.01
C PRO A 194 55.34 -54.57 4.95
N PRO A 195 56.40 -55.13 5.55
CA PRO A 195 57.32 -54.33 6.36
C PRO A 195 58.07 -53.30 5.51
N GLY A 196 58.29 -52.12 6.08
CA GLY A 196 58.89 -50.97 5.40
C GLY A 196 58.09 -49.68 5.62
N PRO A 197 58.43 -48.60 4.89
CA PRO A 197 57.70 -47.34 4.93
C PRO A 197 56.35 -47.50 4.23
N VAL A 198 55.29 -47.06 4.92
CA VAL A 198 53.91 -47.08 4.45
C VAL A 198 53.39 -45.65 4.44
N LEU A 199 52.83 -45.20 3.31
CA LEU A 199 52.19 -43.90 3.20
C LEU A 199 50.70 -44.06 3.44
N VAL A 200 50.16 -43.32 4.42
CA VAL A 200 48.73 -43.28 4.76
C VAL A 200 48.19 -41.93 4.37
N ILE A 201 47.10 -41.89 3.60
CA ILE A 201 46.44 -40.67 3.12
C ILE A 201 44.95 -40.79 3.45
N VAL A 202 44.37 -39.79 4.11
CA VAL A 202 42.92 -39.73 4.33
C VAL A 202 42.29 -38.88 3.23
N ASP A 203 41.15 -39.34 2.68
CA ASP A 203 40.37 -38.57 1.70
C ASP A 203 39.62 -37.45 2.42
N ASP A 204 40.04 -36.19 2.21
CA ASP A 204 39.41 -34.99 2.79
C ASP A 204 38.12 -34.59 2.09
N GLY A 205 37.82 -35.17 0.93
CA GLY A 205 36.58 -35.01 0.20
C GLY A 205 35.52 -36.07 0.52
N ASP A 206 35.76 -36.93 1.50
CA ASP A 206 34.85 -38.01 1.86
C ASP A 206 33.51 -37.46 2.41
N PRO A 207 32.35 -37.92 1.91
CA PRO A 207 31.03 -37.42 2.32
C PRO A 207 30.66 -37.72 3.79
N GLU A 208 31.41 -38.59 4.48
CA GLU A 208 31.22 -38.84 5.92
C GLU A 208 31.89 -37.74 6.78
N ILE A 209 32.70 -36.86 6.20
CA ILE A 209 33.28 -35.70 6.87
C ILE A 209 32.23 -34.57 6.92
N PRO A 210 31.87 -34.05 8.11
CA PRO A 210 30.90 -32.96 8.24
C PRO A 210 31.37 -31.66 7.56
N GLU A 211 30.42 -30.90 7.01
CA GLU A 211 30.73 -29.58 6.44
C GLU A 211 31.34 -28.65 7.50
N GLY A 212 32.32 -27.85 7.08
CA GLY A 212 33.03 -26.92 7.96
C GLY A 212 34.16 -27.56 8.76
N PHE A 213 34.49 -28.83 8.53
CA PHE A 213 35.66 -29.47 9.12
C PHE A 213 36.79 -29.61 8.09
N PHE A 214 38.03 -29.49 8.55
CA PHE A 214 39.23 -29.63 7.74
C PHE A 214 40.35 -30.24 8.55
N VAL A 215 41.38 -30.70 7.86
CA VAL A 215 42.63 -31.15 8.45
C VAL A 215 43.77 -30.49 7.66
N ASP A 216 44.84 -30.11 8.37
CA ASP A 216 46.00 -29.53 7.70
C ASP A 216 46.57 -30.53 6.68
N THR A 217 47.00 -30.02 5.52
CA THR A 217 47.73 -30.79 4.50
C THR A 217 48.93 -31.56 5.04
N ASP A 218 49.60 -31.05 6.07
CA ASP A 218 50.73 -31.74 6.71
C ASP A 218 50.29 -32.97 7.54
N ASN A 219 49.02 -33.02 7.94
CA ASN A 219 48.42 -34.11 8.72
C ASN A 219 47.53 -35.04 7.88
N LEU A 220 47.20 -34.66 6.63
CA LEU A 220 46.42 -35.47 5.69
C LEU A 220 47.13 -36.73 5.22
N ALA A 221 48.46 -36.67 5.17
CA ALA A 221 49.30 -37.76 4.74
C ALA A 221 50.47 -37.95 5.69
N GLN A 222 50.73 -39.20 6.08
CA GLN A 222 51.84 -39.53 6.97
C GLN A 222 52.57 -40.79 6.51
N ILE A 223 53.89 -40.81 6.72
CA ILE A 223 54.72 -41.99 6.50
C ILE A 223 54.88 -42.72 7.83
N VAL A 224 54.48 -43.99 7.87
CA VAL A 224 54.58 -44.88 9.02
C VAL A 224 55.61 -45.97 8.71
N GLU A 225 56.59 -46.14 9.60
CA GLU A 225 57.58 -47.21 9.48
C GLU A 225 57.07 -48.49 10.16
N CYS A 226 56.88 -49.55 9.38
CA CYS A 226 56.31 -50.82 9.85
C CYS A 226 57.35 -51.94 9.91
N VAL A 227 57.46 -52.60 11.07
CA VAL A 227 58.40 -53.71 11.31
C VAL A 227 57.68 -55.05 11.15
N SER A 228 58.36 -56.03 10.54
CA SER A 228 57.83 -57.37 10.26
C SER A 228 57.27 -58.04 11.52
N GLY A 229 55.97 -58.41 11.49
CA GLY A 229 55.29 -59.11 12.59
C GLY A 229 54.94 -58.24 13.81
N GLU A 230 55.12 -56.92 13.73
CA GLU A 230 54.75 -55.97 14.78
C GLU A 230 53.53 -55.11 14.38
N GLN A 231 52.91 -54.46 15.38
CA GLN A 231 51.91 -53.42 15.13
C GLN A 231 52.62 -52.08 14.93
N CYS A 232 52.31 -51.40 13.83
CA CYS A 232 52.74 -50.03 13.57
C CYS A 232 51.54 -49.09 13.72
N PHE A 233 51.77 -47.96 14.40
CA PHE A 233 50.73 -46.98 14.71
C PHE A 233 50.89 -45.76 13.81
N ALA A 234 49.85 -45.44 13.06
CA ALA A 234 49.68 -44.12 12.45
C ALA A 234 49.30 -43.13 13.55
N ALA A 235 49.83 -41.90 13.48
CA ALA A 235 49.41 -40.81 14.34
C ALA A 235 47.89 -40.55 14.15
N PRO A 236 47.14 -40.20 15.21
CA PRO A 236 45.74 -39.81 15.08
C PRO A 236 45.57 -38.66 14.08
N ILE A 237 44.59 -38.79 13.18
CA ILE A 237 44.25 -37.74 12.20
C ILE A 237 42.95 -37.08 12.66
N GLY A 238 43.08 -35.87 13.20
CA GLY A 238 41.97 -35.07 13.71
C GLY A 238 41.48 -34.04 12.71
N PHE A 239 40.19 -34.04 12.41
CA PHE A 239 39.52 -33.00 11.65
C PHE A 239 39.05 -31.89 12.59
N GLN A 240 39.60 -30.69 12.42
CA GLN A 240 39.28 -29.50 13.21
C GLN A 240 38.18 -28.68 12.55
N VAL A 241 37.44 -27.93 13.36
CA VAL A 241 36.40 -27.03 12.85
C VAL A 241 37.01 -25.76 12.24
N ASN A 242 36.61 -25.42 11.02
CA ASN A 242 36.96 -24.18 10.32
C ASN A 242 35.93 -23.10 10.63
N LEU A 243 36.09 -22.40 11.76
CA LEU A 243 35.22 -21.28 12.12
C LEU A 243 35.86 -19.94 11.76
N ARG A 244 35.06 -19.03 11.19
CA ARG A 244 35.46 -17.62 11.13
C ARG A 244 35.53 -17.03 12.53
N SER A 245 36.37 -16.01 12.70
CA SER A 245 36.43 -15.28 13.97
C SER A 245 35.07 -14.65 14.29
N ALA A 246 34.65 -14.72 15.56
CA ALA A 246 33.37 -14.14 15.98
C ALA A 246 33.27 -12.65 15.64
N GLU A 247 34.36 -11.89 15.81
CA GLU A 247 34.41 -10.45 15.51
C GLU A 247 34.14 -10.14 14.03
N GLU A 248 34.64 -10.98 13.11
CA GLU A 248 34.42 -10.83 11.67
C GLU A 248 32.94 -11.09 11.32
N VAL A 249 32.37 -12.18 11.84
CA VAL A 249 30.97 -12.55 11.60
C VAL A 249 30.04 -11.51 12.20
N GLU A 250 30.26 -11.11 13.46
CA GLU A 250 29.47 -10.09 14.15
C GLU A 250 29.48 -8.76 13.37
N SER A 251 30.64 -8.34 12.86
CA SER A 251 30.79 -7.12 12.07
C SER A 251 30.04 -7.20 10.74
N ALA A 252 30.09 -8.35 10.05
CA ALA A 252 29.38 -8.57 8.79
C ALA A 252 27.85 -8.52 8.98
N ILE A 253 27.35 -9.19 10.03
CA ILE A 253 25.93 -9.23 10.37
C ILE A 253 25.41 -7.85 10.82
N ALA A 254 26.17 -7.14 11.67
CA ALA A 254 25.81 -5.80 12.13
C ALA A 254 25.76 -4.77 10.99
N ALA A 255 26.53 -4.96 9.92
CA ALA A 255 26.48 -4.12 8.74
C ALA A 255 25.21 -4.33 7.90
N LYS A 256 24.65 -5.55 7.90
CA LYS A 256 23.47 -5.92 7.11
C LYS A 256 22.16 -5.70 7.86
N TYR A 257 22.16 -5.92 9.18
CA TYR A 257 20.94 -5.93 9.99
C TYR A 257 21.01 -4.97 11.18
N PRO A 258 19.96 -4.18 11.44
CA PRO A 258 19.91 -3.22 12.55
C PRO A 258 19.57 -3.92 13.89
N LEU A 259 20.29 -4.99 14.22
CA LEU A 259 20.13 -5.76 15.46
C LEU A 259 21.08 -5.26 16.55
N PRO A 260 20.70 -5.35 17.84
CA PRO A 260 21.61 -5.07 18.95
C PRO A 260 22.81 -6.03 18.99
N GLY A 261 23.99 -5.51 19.29
CA GLY A 261 25.23 -6.30 19.29
C GLY A 261 25.23 -7.52 20.23
N ASN A 262 24.55 -7.43 21.37
CA ASN A 262 24.38 -8.58 22.27
C ASN A 262 23.54 -9.71 21.65
N THR A 263 22.55 -9.37 20.82
CA THR A 263 21.73 -10.34 20.10
C THR A 263 22.55 -11.00 19.01
N ILE A 264 23.30 -10.21 18.24
CA ILE A 264 24.21 -10.72 17.20
C ILE A 264 25.23 -11.67 17.82
N SER A 265 25.93 -11.25 18.86
CA SER A 265 26.96 -12.06 19.52
C SER A 265 26.41 -13.40 20.03
N PHE A 266 25.21 -13.39 20.63
CA PHE A 266 24.55 -14.62 21.07
C PHE A 266 24.18 -15.55 19.89
N LEU A 267 23.59 -15.01 18.82
CA LEU A 267 23.21 -15.81 17.65
C LEU A 267 24.43 -16.38 16.92
N VAL A 268 25.51 -15.59 16.81
CA VAL A 268 26.79 -16.04 16.22
C VAL A 268 27.41 -17.15 17.08
N ALA A 269 27.42 -17.01 18.41
CA ALA A 269 27.91 -18.05 19.30
C ALA A 269 27.09 -19.35 19.19
N ALA A 270 25.75 -19.25 19.15
CA ALA A 270 24.88 -20.40 18.97
C ALA A 270 25.11 -21.09 17.61
N ALA A 271 25.30 -20.32 16.54
CA ALA A 271 25.58 -20.86 15.21
C ALA A 271 26.96 -21.53 15.11
N ALA A 272 27.99 -20.93 15.72
CA ALA A 272 29.33 -21.53 15.81
C ALA A 272 29.32 -22.84 16.60
N ASP A 273 28.56 -22.88 17.70
CA ASP A 273 28.34 -24.09 18.49
C ASP A 273 27.62 -25.18 17.67
N ASP A 274 26.64 -24.79 16.86
CA ASP A 274 25.87 -25.71 16.01
C ASP A 274 26.70 -26.42 14.95
N VAL A 275 27.75 -25.79 14.39
CA VAL A 275 28.68 -26.46 13.46
C VAL A 275 29.31 -27.69 14.12
N ILE A 276 29.71 -27.57 15.40
CA ILE A 276 30.26 -28.68 16.17
C ILE A 276 29.17 -29.70 16.52
N ARG A 277 27.97 -29.25 16.87
CA ARG A 277 26.84 -30.16 17.19
C ARG A 277 26.44 -31.05 16.03
N VAL A 278 26.49 -30.55 14.80
CA VAL A 278 26.23 -31.36 13.59
C VAL A 278 27.19 -32.56 13.54
N ALA A 279 28.48 -32.32 13.76
CA ALA A 279 29.51 -33.36 13.81
C ALA A 279 29.27 -34.42 14.89
N LEU A 280 28.70 -34.01 16.03
CA LEU A 280 28.44 -34.86 17.19
C LEU A 280 27.04 -35.51 17.20
N ASP A 281 26.22 -35.30 16.17
CA ASP A 281 24.81 -35.73 16.14
C ASP A 281 24.00 -35.20 17.34
N GLU A 282 24.31 -33.98 17.76
CA GLU A 282 23.64 -33.28 18.86
C GLU A 282 22.47 -32.42 18.35
N PRO A 283 21.42 -32.19 19.17
CA PRO A 283 20.35 -31.27 18.81
C PRO A 283 20.88 -29.84 18.60
N LEU A 284 20.56 -29.25 17.45
CA LEU A 284 20.97 -27.89 17.09
C LEU A 284 20.20 -26.84 17.88
N HIS A 285 20.86 -25.74 18.22
CA HIS A 285 20.34 -24.66 19.05
C HIS A 285 19.73 -23.54 18.21
N LEU A 286 20.44 -23.01 17.22
CA LEU A 286 20.00 -21.89 16.39
C LEU A 286 18.66 -22.15 15.66
N PRO A 287 18.39 -23.35 15.11
CA PRO A 287 17.08 -23.66 14.52
C PRO A 287 15.92 -23.57 15.50
N THR A 288 16.14 -23.86 16.79
CA THR A 288 15.10 -23.73 17.82
C THR A 288 14.73 -22.27 18.08
N ILE A 289 15.74 -21.39 18.09
CA ILE A 289 15.57 -19.93 18.23
C ILE A 289 14.84 -19.38 17.00
N ARG A 290 15.27 -19.78 15.80
CA ARG A 290 14.63 -19.42 14.53
C ARG A 290 13.15 -19.80 14.51
N GLN A 291 12.83 -21.05 14.87
CA GLN A 291 11.45 -21.53 14.90
C GLN A 291 10.58 -20.72 15.87
N ALA A 292 11.09 -20.42 17.08
CA ALA A 292 10.38 -19.61 18.06
C ALA A 292 10.12 -18.18 17.56
N ALA A 293 11.10 -17.57 16.87
CA ALA A 293 10.95 -16.24 16.27
C ALA A 293 9.87 -16.24 15.18
N LEU A 294 9.90 -17.20 14.26
CA LEU A 294 8.91 -17.31 13.17
C LEU A 294 7.50 -17.57 13.70
N GLN A 295 7.35 -18.48 14.67
CA GLN A 295 6.05 -18.73 15.29
C GLN A 295 5.52 -17.46 15.95
N ARG A 296 6.38 -16.70 16.64
CA ARG A 296 5.99 -15.45 17.28
C ARG A 296 5.56 -14.38 16.29
N VAL A 297 6.21 -14.27 15.13
CA VAL A 297 5.79 -13.38 14.04
C VAL A 297 4.37 -13.72 13.58
N LEU A 298 4.08 -15.01 13.34
CA LEU A 298 2.75 -15.47 12.92
C LEU A 298 1.68 -15.19 13.98
N GLU A 299 2.00 -15.39 15.26
CA GLU A 299 1.11 -15.05 16.38
C GLU A 299 0.78 -13.56 16.42
N GLU A 300 1.77 -12.69 16.22
CA GLU A 300 1.58 -11.24 16.20
C GLU A 300 0.78 -10.78 14.96
N PHE A 301 0.99 -11.38 13.79
CA PHE A 301 0.18 -11.10 12.61
C PHE A 301 -1.27 -11.56 12.75
N GLY A 302 -1.51 -12.66 13.46
CA GLY A 302 -2.86 -13.09 13.86
C GLY A 302 -3.61 -12.04 14.70
N ARG A 303 -2.89 -11.12 15.36
CA ARG A 303 -3.47 -10.01 16.15
C ARG A 303 -3.82 -8.78 15.32
N ARG A 304 -3.55 -8.78 14.00
CA ARG A 304 -3.86 -7.69 13.06
C ARG A 304 -3.29 -6.35 13.51
N ILE A 305 -1.98 -6.20 13.40
CA ILE A 305 -1.25 -5.03 13.89
C ILE A 305 -1.49 -3.85 12.95
N ALA A 306 -2.13 -2.80 13.46
CA ALA A 306 -2.26 -1.53 12.77
C ALA A 306 -1.00 -0.65 12.94
N PRO A 307 -0.75 0.32 12.04
CA PRO A 307 0.45 1.16 12.08
C PRO A 307 0.67 1.90 13.42
N ASP A 308 -0.40 2.34 14.07
CA ASP A 308 -0.38 3.02 15.36
C ASP A 308 -0.02 2.08 16.53
N GLN A 309 -0.27 0.78 16.39
CA GLN A 309 0.02 -0.24 17.39
C GLN A 309 1.40 -0.88 17.22
N LEU A 310 2.08 -0.61 16.10
CA LEU A 310 3.34 -1.29 15.76
C LEU A 310 4.42 -1.12 16.83
N GLN A 311 4.58 0.09 17.36
CA GLN A 311 5.60 0.35 18.39
C GLN A 311 5.32 -0.41 19.69
N GLU A 312 4.05 -0.53 20.06
CA GLU A 312 3.65 -1.34 21.21
C GLU A 312 3.89 -2.83 20.95
N ALA A 313 3.54 -3.33 19.76
CA ALA A 313 3.76 -4.72 19.38
C ALA A 313 5.25 -5.09 19.43
N ARG A 314 6.14 -4.20 18.95
CA ARG A 314 7.60 -4.37 19.05
C ARG A 314 8.09 -4.34 20.50
N ALA A 315 7.61 -3.39 21.30
CA ALA A 315 7.96 -3.30 22.72
C ALA A 315 7.55 -4.56 23.51
N ARG A 316 6.39 -5.17 23.17
CA ARG A 316 5.95 -6.43 23.78
C ARG A 316 6.90 -7.60 23.54
N GLN A 317 7.57 -7.66 22.39
CA GLN A 317 8.52 -8.75 22.13
C GLN A 317 9.78 -8.64 22.99
N ARG A 318 10.16 -7.41 23.34
CA ARG A 318 11.28 -7.15 24.25
C ARG A 318 10.94 -7.41 25.71
N THR A 319 9.69 -7.15 26.12
CA THR A 319 9.25 -7.35 27.51
C THR A 319 8.73 -8.76 27.78
N ASN A 320 8.19 -9.43 26.77
CA ASN A 320 7.68 -10.79 26.84
C ASN A 320 8.19 -11.61 25.63
N PRO A 321 9.49 -11.97 25.64
CA PRO A 321 10.10 -12.73 24.55
C PRO A 321 9.42 -14.10 24.35
N PRO A 322 9.52 -14.67 23.14
CA PRO A 322 9.08 -16.04 22.89
C PRO A 322 9.84 -17.04 23.77
N LEU A 323 9.18 -18.14 24.13
CA LEU A 323 9.80 -19.22 24.89
C LEU A 323 10.60 -20.11 23.95
N VAL A 324 11.88 -20.32 24.27
CA VAL A 324 12.77 -21.26 23.58
C VAL A 324 13.12 -22.37 24.55
N PHE A 325 13.08 -23.61 24.07
CA PHE A 325 13.49 -24.78 24.85
C PHE A 325 14.61 -25.49 24.11
N HIS A 326 15.72 -25.69 24.81
CA HIS A 326 16.88 -26.41 24.31
C HIS A 326 17.29 -27.49 25.30
N ARG A 327 17.89 -28.59 24.82
CA ARG A 327 18.20 -29.77 25.65
C ARG A 327 19.13 -29.44 26.82
N ASP A 328 20.13 -28.60 26.57
CA ASP A 328 21.22 -28.37 27.53
C ASP A 328 20.85 -27.33 28.59
N THR A 329 20.07 -26.32 28.21
CA THR A 329 19.69 -25.20 29.07
C THR A 329 18.28 -25.35 29.65
N GLY A 330 17.49 -26.29 29.15
CA GLY A 330 16.08 -26.44 29.50
C GLY A 330 15.27 -25.30 28.89
N GLN A 331 14.94 -24.29 29.70
CA GLN A 331 14.31 -23.06 29.20
C GLN A 331 15.41 -22.05 28.88
N ASP A 332 15.59 -21.77 27.59
CA ASP A 332 16.59 -20.83 27.11
C ASP A 332 16.03 -19.41 27.10
N GLU A 333 16.26 -18.69 28.19
CA GLU A 333 15.85 -17.29 28.29
C GLU A 333 16.63 -16.36 27.36
N GLU A 334 17.90 -16.66 27.07
CA GLU A 334 18.73 -15.84 26.19
C GLU A 334 18.34 -16.00 24.73
N GLY A 335 18.13 -17.24 24.28
CA GLY A 335 17.56 -17.52 22.96
C GLY A 335 16.16 -16.94 22.80
N GLY A 336 15.33 -16.97 23.86
CA GLY A 336 14.06 -16.27 23.86
C GLY A 336 14.21 -14.76 23.65
N ARG A 337 15.11 -14.11 24.41
CA ARG A 337 15.41 -12.67 24.25
C ARG A 337 15.93 -12.33 22.86
N ALA A 338 16.85 -13.12 22.32
CA ALA A 338 17.40 -12.94 20.99
C ALA A 338 16.32 -13.08 19.90
N ALA A 339 15.50 -14.14 19.97
CA ALA A 339 14.35 -14.33 19.08
C ALA A 339 13.37 -13.15 19.17
N GLY A 340 13.05 -12.69 20.38
CA GLY A 340 12.18 -11.52 20.60
C GLY A 340 12.72 -10.24 20.00
N GLU A 341 14.04 -10.00 20.08
CA GLU A 341 14.66 -8.81 19.48
C GLU A 341 14.69 -8.88 17.95
N VAL A 342 14.95 -10.07 17.37
CA VAL A 342 14.82 -10.30 15.93
C VAL A 342 13.38 -9.99 15.48
N VAL A 343 12.37 -10.54 16.16
CA VAL A 343 10.97 -10.23 15.86
C VAL A 343 10.70 -8.73 15.99
N ALA A 344 11.09 -8.09 17.10
CA ALA A 344 10.87 -6.66 17.33
C ALA A 344 11.47 -5.77 16.24
N THR A 345 12.62 -6.16 15.70
CA THR A 345 13.36 -5.40 14.69
C THR A 345 12.65 -5.44 13.33
N PHE A 346 12.21 -6.63 12.90
CA PHE A 346 11.63 -6.82 11.56
C PHE A 346 10.10 -6.73 11.52
N LEU A 347 9.39 -6.82 12.66
CA LEU A 347 7.93 -6.78 12.70
C LEU A 347 7.40 -5.50 12.06
N GLN A 348 6.37 -5.64 11.22
CA GLN A 348 5.67 -4.55 10.55
C GLN A 348 4.16 -4.63 10.80
N ALA A 349 3.44 -3.56 10.49
CA ALA A 349 1.98 -3.56 10.56
C ALA A 349 1.40 -4.31 9.35
N ASN A 350 0.61 -5.35 9.60
CA ASN A 350 -0.06 -6.13 8.56
C ASN A 350 -1.54 -5.75 8.38
N TYR A 351 -2.11 -4.88 9.23
CA TYR A 351 -3.52 -4.49 9.14
C TYR A 351 -3.66 -3.07 8.62
N LEU A 352 -3.72 -2.96 7.29
CA LEU A 352 -3.67 -1.70 6.56
C LEU A 352 -5.04 -1.32 6.00
N ILE A 353 -5.21 -0.05 5.65
CA ILE A 353 -6.46 0.45 5.05
C ILE A 353 -6.55 -0.07 3.62
N ASN A 354 -7.68 -0.68 3.27
CA ASN A 354 -8.01 -1.00 1.89
C ASN A 354 -8.79 0.19 1.31
N GLU A 355 -8.11 0.99 0.47
CA GLU A 355 -8.69 2.20 -0.11
C GLU A 355 -9.90 1.91 -0.99
N GLY A 356 -9.90 0.78 -1.71
CA GLY A 356 -11.01 0.36 -2.57
C GLY A 356 -12.25 0.01 -1.75
N ASP A 357 -12.11 -0.88 -0.77
CA ASP A 357 -13.23 -1.30 0.08
C ASP A 357 -13.78 -0.12 0.92
N TRP A 358 -12.90 0.78 1.36
CA TRP A 358 -13.32 1.97 2.09
C TRP A 358 -14.08 2.96 1.20
N ALA A 359 -13.62 3.19 -0.03
CA ALA A 359 -14.33 4.03 -1.00
C ALA A 359 -15.70 3.45 -1.36
N ASP A 360 -15.79 2.13 -1.56
CA ASP A 360 -17.05 1.44 -1.82
C ASP A 360 -18.03 1.60 -0.64
N GLU A 361 -17.54 1.54 0.60
CA GLU A 361 -18.38 1.73 1.78
C GLU A 361 -18.82 3.19 1.96
N GLN A 362 -17.96 4.15 1.60
CA GLN A 362 -18.31 5.57 1.53
C GLN A 362 -19.40 5.84 0.48
N ASP A 363 -19.30 5.23 -0.70
CA ASP A 363 -20.32 5.34 -1.74
C ASP A 363 -21.67 4.77 -1.27
N LYS A 364 -21.67 3.58 -0.65
CA LYS A 364 -22.90 3.00 -0.08
C LYS A 364 -23.50 3.87 1.02
N ALA A 365 -22.68 4.48 1.87
CA ALA A 365 -23.14 5.39 2.91
C ALA A 365 -23.80 6.64 2.30
N ALA A 366 -23.21 7.21 1.24
CA ALA A 366 -23.80 8.34 0.52
C ALA A 366 -25.13 7.97 -0.17
N GLU A 367 -25.22 6.79 -0.78
CA GLU A 367 -26.44 6.31 -1.43
C GLU A 367 -27.60 6.08 -0.45
N GLN A 368 -27.28 5.73 0.81
CA GLN A 368 -28.27 5.56 1.87
C GLN A 368 -28.86 6.89 2.38
N VAL A 369 -28.25 8.04 2.06
CA VAL A 369 -28.77 9.36 2.45
C VAL A 369 -29.97 9.72 1.58
N PRO A 370 -31.19 9.85 2.17
CA PRO A 370 -32.37 10.24 1.42
C PRO A 370 -32.26 11.71 0.96
N PRO A 371 -32.86 12.07 -0.19
CA PRO A 371 -32.88 13.45 -0.64
C PRO A 371 -33.68 14.34 0.32
N VAL A 372 -33.14 15.52 0.60
CA VAL A 372 -33.81 16.55 1.40
C VAL A 372 -34.82 17.27 0.51
N VAL A 373 -36.08 17.27 0.93
CA VAL A 373 -37.18 17.85 0.16
C VAL A 373 -37.75 19.05 0.91
N VAL A 374 -37.87 20.18 0.22
CA VAL A 374 -38.51 21.39 0.72
C VAL A 374 -39.88 21.53 0.06
N GLU A 375 -40.92 21.55 0.89
CA GLU A 375 -42.31 21.69 0.44
C GLU A 375 -42.66 23.17 0.28
N TYR A 376 -43.13 23.54 -0.91
CA TYR A 376 -43.64 24.88 -1.20
C TYR A 376 -45.16 24.86 -1.35
N THR A 377 -45.84 25.83 -0.73
CA THR A 377 -47.29 26.03 -0.86
C THR A 377 -47.59 27.17 -1.84
N ALA A 378 -48.73 27.14 -2.53
CA ALA A 378 -49.15 28.23 -3.41
C ALA A 378 -49.24 29.57 -2.64
N GLY A 379 -48.69 30.64 -3.23
CA GLY A 379 -48.58 31.98 -2.65
C GLY A 379 -47.41 32.15 -1.67
N GLN A 380 -46.59 31.12 -1.45
CA GLN A 380 -45.38 31.23 -0.64
C GLN A 380 -44.28 31.96 -1.41
N VAL A 381 -43.63 32.92 -0.76
CA VAL A 381 -42.48 33.63 -1.32
C VAL A 381 -41.30 32.66 -1.43
N ILE A 382 -40.76 32.49 -2.64
CA ILE A 382 -39.58 31.66 -2.90
C ILE A 382 -38.32 32.49 -2.66
N VAL A 383 -38.26 33.69 -3.23
CA VAL A 383 -37.12 34.62 -3.13
C VAL A 383 -37.60 36.05 -3.34
N ARG A 384 -37.06 37.03 -2.61
CA ARG A 384 -37.41 38.45 -2.75
C ARG A 384 -36.51 39.16 -3.76
N GLU A 385 -36.99 40.28 -4.31
CA GLU A 385 -36.18 41.15 -5.17
C GLU A 385 -34.89 41.57 -4.44
N GLY A 386 -33.75 41.40 -5.10
CA GLY A 386 -32.43 41.73 -4.56
C GLY A 386 -31.80 40.65 -3.66
N GLU A 387 -32.47 39.52 -3.39
CA GLU A 387 -31.84 38.37 -2.72
C GLU A 387 -31.02 37.52 -3.71
N VAL A 388 -29.99 36.83 -3.22
CA VAL A 388 -29.16 35.96 -4.07
C VAL A 388 -29.91 34.67 -4.38
N LEU A 389 -29.95 34.28 -5.65
CA LEU A 389 -30.58 33.05 -6.11
C LEU A 389 -29.69 31.83 -5.81
N THR A 390 -30.20 30.89 -5.02
CA THR A 390 -29.61 29.55 -4.83
C THR A 390 -30.15 28.59 -5.90
N GLN A 391 -29.55 27.41 -6.03
CA GLN A 391 -30.08 26.38 -6.93
C GLN A 391 -31.49 25.95 -6.54
N LEU A 392 -31.74 25.76 -5.23
CA LEU A 392 -33.07 25.47 -4.71
C LEU A 392 -34.11 26.51 -5.13
N HIS A 393 -33.77 27.80 -5.12
CA HIS A 393 -34.69 28.86 -5.57
C HIS A 393 -35.03 28.74 -7.05
N ILE A 394 -34.05 28.42 -7.90
CA ILE A 394 -34.25 28.28 -9.35
C ILE A 394 -35.11 27.06 -9.65
N ASP A 395 -34.83 25.92 -9.01
CA ASP A 395 -35.60 24.70 -9.16
C ASP A 395 -37.03 24.88 -8.66
N ALA A 396 -37.22 25.57 -7.54
CA ALA A 396 -38.54 25.92 -7.04
C ALA A 396 -39.31 26.83 -8.00
N ILE A 397 -38.67 27.85 -8.59
CA ILE A 397 -39.30 28.73 -9.59
C ILE A 397 -39.70 27.91 -10.83
N ASN A 398 -38.81 27.08 -11.36
CA ASN A 398 -39.07 26.31 -12.58
C ASN A 398 -40.20 25.28 -12.41
N GLN A 399 -40.36 24.71 -11.21
CA GLN A 399 -41.37 23.70 -10.92
C GLN A 399 -42.72 24.31 -10.50
N THR A 400 -42.72 25.45 -9.80
CA THR A 400 -43.95 26.06 -9.27
C THR A 400 -44.55 27.14 -10.17
N VAL A 401 -43.73 27.81 -10.99
CA VAL A 401 -44.14 28.94 -11.86
C VAL A 401 -44.37 28.46 -13.29
N SER A 402 -45.56 28.70 -13.82
CA SER A 402 -45.99 28.18 -15.11
C SER A 402 -45.54 29.05 -16.30
N ILE A 403 -44.38 28.74 -16.90
CA ILE A 403 -43.87 29.45 -18.10
C ILE A 403 -44.71 29.12 -19.37
N ALA A 404 -45.50 28.03 -19.34
CA ALA A 404 -46.20 27.46 -20.49
C ALA A 404 -47.35 28.32 -21.05
N THR A 405 -47.92 29.23 -20.26
CA THR A 405 -49.11 29.99 -20.65
C THR A 405 -48.84 31.05 -21.73
N ARG A 406 -47.58 31.43 -21.99
CA ARG A 406 -47.25 32.56 -22.87
C ARG A 406 -46.94 32.17 -24.33
N VAL A 407 -46.25 31.06 -24.57
CA VAL A 407 -45.99 30.56 -25.94
C VAL A 407 -47.28 30.00 -26.57
N GLN A 408 -48.12 29.32 -25.78
CA GLN A 408 -49.44 28.89 -26.23
C GLN A 408 -50.39 30.08 -26.52
N ALA A 409 -50.29 31.17 -25.77
CA ALA A 409 -51.06 32.38 -26.04
C ALA A 409 -50.66 33.05 -27.37
N GLU A 410 -49.37 33.07 -27.72
CA GLU A 410 -48.91 33.63 -28.99
C GLU A 410 -49.23 32.74 -30.21
N GLY A 411 -49.09 31.42 -30.06
CA GLY A 411 -49.47 30.45 -31.09
C GLY A 411 -50.98 30.38 -31.31
N GLY A 412 -51.78 30.47 -30.23
CA GLY A 412 -53.23 30.55 -30.31
C GLY A 412 -53.72 31.79 -31.05
N LEU A 413 -53.09 32.95 -30.82
CA LEU A 413 -53.40 34.18 -31.53
C LEU A 413 -53.08 34.09 -33.03
N LEU A 414 -51.95 33.46 -33.39
CA LEU A 414 -51.62 33.14 -34.79
C LEU A 414 -52.70 32.32 -35.46
N ALA A 415 -53.09 31.22 -34.82
CA ALA A 415 -54.07 30.30 -35.36
C ALA A 415 -55.41 31.01 -35.60
N VAL A 416 -55.89 31.78 -34.62
CA VAL A 416 -57.15 32.53 -34.73
C VAL A 416 -57.07 33.61 -35.84
N ALA A 417 -55.98 34.37 -35.91
CA ALA A 417 -55.78 35.38 -36.95
C ALA A 417 -55.71 34.75 -38.36
N ALA A 418 -55.00 33.63 -38.50
CA ALA A 418 -54.92 32.88 -39.76
C ALA A 418 -56.29 32.34 -40.19
N ILE A 419 -57.07 31.79 -39.25
CA ILE A 419 -58.43 31.29 -39.51
C ILE A 419 -59.36 32.42 -39.98
N LEU A 420 -59.38 33.56 -39.27
CA LEU A 420 -60.24 34.70 -39.62
C LEU A 420 -59.89 35.28 -40.99
N VAL A 421 -58.60 35.47 -41.26
CA VAL A 421 -58.11 36.00 -42.54
C VAL A 421 -58.36 35.00 -43.68
N GLY A 422 -58.21 33.69 -43.41
CA GLY A 422 -58.54 32.62 -44.36
C GLY A 422 -60.04 32.56 -44.68
N LEU A 423 -60.92 32.64 -43.68
CA LEU A 423 -62.37 32.71 -43.86
C LEU A 423 -62.79 33.95 -44.65
N LEU A 424 -62.18 35.10 -44.38
CA LEU A 424 -62.40 36.34 -45.13
C LEU A 424 -61.99 36.17 -46.60
N GLY A 425 -60.84 35.55 -46.85
CA GLY A 425 -60.39 35.21 -48.20
C GLY A 425 -61.36 34.29 -48.93
N LEU A 426 -61.84 33.24 -48.26
CA LEU A 426 -62.81 32.29 -48.80
C LEU A 426 -64.17 32.96 -49.09
N TYR A 427 -64.64 33.83 -48.20
CA TYR A 427 -65.87 34.61 -48.40
C TYR A 427 -65.77 35.51 -49.63
N LEU A 428 -64.68 36.27 -49.77
CA LEU A 428 -64.47 37.14 -50.93
C LEU A 428 -64.38 36.35 -52.23
N ALA A 429 -63.70 35.20 -52.23
CA ALA A 429 -63.60 34.32 -53.38
C ALA A 429 -64.97 33.75 -53.81
N ARG A 430 -65.85 33.44 -52.85
CA ARG A 430 -67.13 32.76 -53.12
C ARG A 430 -68.29 33.70 -53.42
N PHE A 431 -68.42 34.81 -52.69
CA PHE A 431 -69.61 35.68 -52.70
C PHE A 431 -69.38 37.04 -53.36
N ARG A 432 -68.13 37.48 -53.54
CA ARG A 432 -67.79 38.81 -54.12
C ARG A 432 -66.65 38.71 -55.15
N PRO A 433 -66.83 37.93 -56.25
CA PRO A 433 -65.76 37.67 -57.22
C PRO A 433 -65.23 38.92 -57.93
N GLU A 434 -66.05 39.97 -58.07
CA GLU A 434 -65.63 41.25 -58.66
C GLU A 434 -64.52 41.95 -57.86
N PHE A 435 -64.60 41.90 -56.52
CA PHE A 435 -63.59 42.46 -55.62
C PHE A 435 -62.36 41.54 -55.53
N TRP A 436 -62.57 40.22 -55.58
CA TRP A 436 -61.50 39.23 -55.60
C TRP A 436 -60.65 39.27 -56.88
N ALA A 437 -61.25 39.68 -58.01
CA ALA A 437 -60.56 39.75 -59.30
C ALA A 437 -59.50 40.86 -59.36
N ARG A 438 -59.65 41.94 -58.58
CA ARG A 438 -58.78 43.13 -58.61
C ARG A 438 -57.72 43.09 -57.49
N PRO A 439 -56.44 42.78 -57.80
CA PRO A 439 -55.42 42.57 -56.77
C PRO A 439 -55.12 43.81 -55.91
N ARG A 440 -55.30 45.01 -56.47
CA ARG A 440 -55.12 46.28 -55.75
C ARG A 440 -56.10 46.46 -54.58
N MET A 441 -57.34 45.98 -54.73
CA MET A 441 -58.35 46.10 -53.66
C MET A 441 -58.08 45.13 -52.52
N VAL A 442 -57.61 43.92 -52.84
CA VAL A 442 -57.20 42.91 -51.84
C VAL A 442 -55.98 43.40 -51.05
N ALA A 443 -55.01 44.02 -51.73
CA ALA A 443 -53.85 44.62 -51.06
C ALA A 443 -54.26 45.75 -50.08
N LEU A 444 -55.21 46.60 -50.48
CA LEU A 444 -55.73 47.67 -49.61
C LEU A 444 -56.44 47.11 -48.36
N LEU A 445 -57.23 46.05 -48.51
CA LEU A 445 -57.87 45.37 -47.37
C LEU A 445 -56.83 44.78 -46.42
N GLY A 446 -55.80 44.15 -46.97
CA GLY A 446 -54.67 43.63 -46.20
C GLY A 446 -53.94 44.71 -45.39
N ILE A 447 -53.62 45.84 -46.02
CA ILE A 447 -53.00 46.99 -45.35
C ILE A 447 -53.92 47.55 -44.27
N LEU A 448 -55.23 47.65 -44.53
CA LEU A 448 -56.21 48.13 -43.55
C LEU A 448 -56.27 47.23 -42.31
N ILE A 449 -56.23 45.90 -42.49
CA ILE A 449 -56.20 44.94 -41.37
C ILE A 449 -54.93 45.10 -40.55
N VAL A 450 -53.77 45.23 -41.20
CA VAL A 450 -52.48 45.46 -40.50
C VAL A 450 -52.50 46.79 -39.74
N LEU A 451 -53.05 47.85 -40.34
CA LEU A 451 -53.22 49.15 -39.68
C LEU A 451 -54.19 49.09 -38.50
N ALA A 452 -55.29 48.33 -38.61
CA ALA A 452 -56.22 48.12 -37.52
C ALA A 452 -55.56 47.36 -36.35
N ALA A 453 -54.78 46.31 -36.65
CA ALA A 453 -54.00 45.58 -35.64
C ALA A 453 -52.95 46.49 -34.97
N ALA A 454 -52.27 47.34 -35.76
CA ALA A 454 -51.35 48.34 -35.24
C ALA A 454 -52.07 49.39 -34.38
N ALA A 455 -53.29 49.81 -34.73
CA ALA A 455 -54.07 50.78 -33.96
C ALA A 455 -54.54 50.22 -32.61
N VAL A 456 -54.88 48.93 -32.54
CA VAL A 456 -55.21 48.25 -31.27
C VAL A 456 -54.00 48.23 -30.32
N ARG A 457 -52.77 48.10 -30.86
CA ARG A 457 -51.53 48.04 -30.08
C ARG A 457 -50.86 49.40 -29.84
N GLY A 458 -51.14 50.38 -30.71
CA GLY A 458 -50.61 51.74 -30.69
C GLY A 458 -50.81 52.57 -29.41
N PRO A 459 -51.78 52.29 -28.51
CA PRO A 459 -51.90 53.07 -27.27
C PRO A 459 -50.75 52.88 -26.28
N TRP A 460 -49.98 51.79 -26.39
CA TRP A 460 -48.94 51.46 -25.39
C TRP A 460 -47.70 52.36 -25.40
N PRO A 461 -47.05 52.67 -26.52
CA PRO A 461 -45.88 53.56 -26.51
C PRO A 461 -46.24 55.01 -26.18
N PHE A 462 -47.46 55.46 -26.48
CA PHE A 462 -47.86 56.87 -26.30
C PHE A 462 -48.24 57.20 -24.85
N ARG A 463 -48.81 56.24 -24.10
CA ARG A 463 -49.17 56.45 -22.68
C ARG A 463 -47.96 56.63 -21.75
N ARG A 464 -46.83 55.99 -22.02
CA ARG A 464 -45.60 56.16 -21.21
C ARG A 464 -44.96 57.55 -21.35
N ARG A 465 -45.14 58.25 -22.48
CA ARG A 465 -44.62 59.63 -22.65
C ARG A 465 -45.47 60.70 -21.97
N LEU A 466 -46.76 60.46 -21.72
CA LEU A 466 -47.63 61.43 -21.04
C LEU A 466 -47.57 61.33 -19.50
N ALA A 467 -47.18 60.18 -18.95
CA ALA A 467 -46.95 60.03 -17.51
C ALA A 467 -45.61 60.65 -17.02
N GLY A 468 -44.74 61.08 -17.92
CA GLY A 468 -43.44 61.69 -17.59
C GLY A 468 -43.44 63.21 -17.37
N ILE A 469 -44.60 63.88 -17.45
CA ILE A 469 -44.67 65.37 -17.44
C ILE A 469 -45.36 65.94 -16.18
N SER A 470 -45.93 65.12 -15.28
CA SER A 470 -46.53 65.65 -14.05
C SER A 470 -46.13 64.87 -12.79
N SER A 471 -44.87 65.00 -12.38
CA SER A 471 -44.53 64.98 -10.95
C SER A 471 -43.77 66.27 -10.62
N PRO A 472 -44.30 67.14 -9.74
CA PRO A 472 -43.55 68.27 -9.24
C PRO A 472 -42.33 67.76 -8.48
N ARG A 473 -41.16 68.24 -8.89
CA ARG A 473 -39.89 68.05 -8.24
C ARG A 473 -39.95 68.74 -6.88
N TRP A 474 -40.36 68.04 -5.82
CA TRP A 474 -40.20 68.53 -4.46
C TRP A 474 -38.70 68.52 -4.13
N PRO A 475 -38.09 69.65 -3.73
CA PRO A 475 -36.71 69.67 -3.29
C PRO A 475 -36.59 68.87 -1.98
N SER A 476 -35.65 67.93 -1.95
CA SER A 476 -35.27 67.20 -0.76
C SER A 476 -34.80 68.16 0.32
N VAL A 477 -35.60 68.31 1.38
CA VAL A 477 -35.14 68.88 2.65
C VAL A 477 -34.20 67.85 3.27
N SER A 478 -32.89 68.10 3.14
CA SER A 478 -31.87 67.37 3.89
C SER A 478 -31.93 67.82 5.36
N TRP A 479 -32.43 66.98 6.25
CA TRP A 479 -32.24 67.18 7.69
C TRP A 479 -30.80 66.83 8.05
N ARG A 480 -29.93 67.84 7.98
CA ARG A 480 -28.61 67.84 8.61
C ARG A 480 -28.82 68.00 10.12
N ARG A 481 -28.76 66.89 10.88
CA ARG A 481 -28.68 66.95 12.34
C ARG A 481 -27.20 66.97 12.74
N SER A 482 -26.60 68.16 12.72
CA SER A 482 -25.29 68.41 13.32
C SER A 482 -25.47 69.10 14.68
N SER A 483 -24.90 68.44 15.68
CA SER A 483 -24.66 68.83 17.07
C SER A 483 -23.91 70.16 17.25
N SER A 484 -24.29 70.93 18.28
CA SER A 484 -23.41 71.70 19.20
C SER A 484 -24.28 72.63 20.10
N THR A 485 -24.54 72.28 21.38
CA THR A 485 -23.96 72.84 22.65
C THR A 485 -24.47 74.25 23.04
N PRO A 486 -24.31 74.76 24.29
CA PRO A 486 -24.12 74.14 25.63
C PRO A 486 -25.12 74.73 26.68
N GLY A 487 -25.07 74.26 27.94
CA GLY A 487 -25.41 75.14 29.07
C GLY A 487 -26.28 74.56 30.20
N SER A 488 -25.59 74.06 31.22
CA SER A 488 -25.75 74.47 32.62
C SER A 488 -27.03 74.13 33.42
N LEU A 489 -26.76 73.53 34.59
CA LEU A 489 -27.47 73.67 35.88
C LEU A 489 -28.73 72.83 36.09
N CYS A 490 -28.59 71.74 36.87
CA CYS A 490 -28.84 71.77 38.33
C CYS A 490 -28.93 70.34 38.90
N CYS A 491 -28.22 70.14 40.03
CA CYS A 491 -28.58 69.37 41.24
C CYS A 491 -29.18 67.94 41.10
N TRP A 492 -28.76 66.90 41.81
CA TRP A 492 -27.98 66.72 43.04
C TRP A 492 -27.65 65.20 43.17
N PRO A 493 -26.75 64.78 44.08
CA PRO A 493 -26.07 63.48 44.03
C PRO A 493 -26.59 62.48 45.08
N TRP A 494 -26.47 61.18 44.79
CA TRP A 494 -26.30 60.16 45.84
C TRP A 494 -25.12 59.24 45.47
N ARG A 495 -24.00 59.50 46.14
CA ARG A 495 -22.92 58.52 46.40
C ARG A 495 -23.52 57.38 47.21
N TRP A 496 -23.14 56.13 46.94
CA TRP A 496 -22.64 55.23 47.99
C TRP A 496 -21.56 54.34 47.38
N ALA A 497 -20.42 54.33 48.06
CA ALA A 497 -19.24 53.55 47.75
C ALA A 497 -19.29 52.20 48.48
N SER A 498 -18.76 51.15 47.88
CA SER A 498 -17.77 50.26 48.51
C SER A 498 -17.45 49.09 47.58
N SER A 499 -16.18 48.74 47.61
CA SER A 499 -15.44 47.85 46.72
C SER A 499 -15.33 46.42 47.33
N PRO A 500 -14.37 45.57 46.95
CA PRO A 500 -14.62 44.28 46.32
C PRO A 500 -14.23 43.08 47.22
N ARG A 501 -14.55 41.85 46.80
CA ARG A 501 -13.74 40.65 47.14
C ARG A 501 -14.13 39.42 46.29
N TRP A 502 -13.16 38.90 45.52
CA TRP A 502 -12.63 37.51 45.49
C TRP A 502 -13.45 36.44 46.24
N ALA A 503 -13.61 35.16 45.87
CA ALA A 503 -13.22 34.28 44.75
C ALA A 503 -14.00 32.93 44.98
N PRO A 504 -13.61 31.74 44.49
CA PRO A 504 -14.42 30.86 43.64
C PRO A 504 -14.92 29.56 44.32
N TRP A 505 -15.77 28.81 43.60
CA TRP A 505 -15.86 27.35 43.63
C TRP A 505 -16.11 26.84 42.22
#